data_AF-A0A2H1FHL3-F1
#
_entry.id   AF-A0A2H1FHL3-F1
#
_cell.length_a   1.000
_cell.length_b   1.000
_cell.length_c   1.000
_cell.angle_alpha   90.00
_cell.angle_beta   90.00
_cell.angle_gamma   90.00
#
_symmetry.space_group_name_H-M   'P 1'
#
loop_
_entity.id
_entity.type
_entity.pdbx_description
1 polymer ?
#
loop_
_entity_poly.entity_id
_entity_poly.type
_entity_poly.pdbx_seq_one_letter_code
_entity_poly.pdbx_strand_id
1 'polypeptide(L)'
;MKVFNGKTAADDYMSSHTLTFSTPELTLTRFSFWLGDMVPDTKNPGQQMPRLMNFIEEKDFAPTPLVDDDTFVPTGAMKTIGGLYGSVNVPTETSSKYCQECGSKLSLVAKFCTECGANQD
;
A
#
# COMPACT_ATOMS: atom_id res chain seq x y z
N MET A 1 3.82 16.97 0.11
CA MET A 1 2.46 17.50 0.46
C MET A 1 2.40 17.70 1.97
N LYS A 2 1.63 18.69 2.45
CA LYS A 2 1.41 18.87 3.89
C LYS A 2 0.37 17.86 4.37
N VAL A 3 0.76 17.00 5.31
CA VAL A 3 -0.10 15.91 5.84
C VAL A 3 -0.28 16.11 7.33
N PHE A 4 -1.52 16.08 7.79
CA PHE A 4 -1.84 16.15 9.21
C PHE A 4 -1.64 14.79 9.89
N ASN A 5 -0.83 14.76 10.94
CA ASN A 5 -0.65 13.58 11.79
C ASN A 5 -1.70 13.57 12.93
N GLY A 6 -2.88 13.05 12.61
CA GLY A 6 -3.98 12.98 13.58
C GLY A 6 -3.72 12.05 14.77
N LYS A 7 -2.84 11.06 14.62
CA LYS A 7 -2.52 10.11 15.70
C LYS A 7 -1.73 10.79 16.81
N THR A 8 -0.64 11.48 16.47
CA THR A 8 0.17 12.20 17.46
C THR A 8 -0.62 13.30 18.14
N ALA A 9 -1.50 13.99 17.39
CA ALA A 9 -2.36 15.02 17.94
C ALA A 9 -3.37 14.46 18.96
N ALA A 10 -3.98 13.31 18.65
CA ALA A 10 -4.89 12.63 19.56
C ALA A 10 -4.16 12.11 20.81
N ASP A 11 -3.00 11.49 20.65
CA ASP A 11 -2.20 10.99 21.78
C ASP A 11 -1.81 12.14 22.74
N ASP A 12 -1.40 13.29 22.20
CA ASP A 12 -1.07 14.48 23.00
C ASP A 12 -2.31 15.06 23.72
N TYR A 13 -3.46 15.12 23.02
CA TYR A 13 -4.71 15.55 23.63
C TYR A 13 -5.14 14.65 24.80
N MET A 14 -5.07 13.34 24.60
CA MET A 14 -5.47 12.33 25.60
C MET A 14 -4.49 12.29 26.78
N SER A 15 -3.23 12.68 26.57
CA SER A 15 -2.23 12.79 27.65
C SER A 15 -2.45 14.01 28.56
N SER A 16 -3.02 15.08 28.01
CA SER A 16 -3.21 16.36 28.70
C SER A 16 -4.63 16.56 29.24
N HIS A 17 -5.63 15.86 28.69
CA HIS A 17 -7.03 16.00 29.06
C HIS A 17 -7.57 14.72 29.69
N THR A 18 -8.25 14.86 30.83
CA THR A 18 -8.95 13.73 31.46
C THR A 18 -10.23 13.42 30.69
N LEU A 19 -10.42 12.13 30.39
CA LEU A 19 -11.58 11.62 29.64
C LEU A 19 -12.74 11.22 30.55
N THR A 20 -12.63 11.54 31.83
CA THR A 20 -13.56 11.06 32.83
C THR A 20 -14.91 11.74 32.60
N PHE A 21 -15.92 10.94 32.24
CA PHE A 21 -17.34 11.32 32.07
C PHE A 21 -17.72 12.14 30.82
N SER A 22 -16.93 12.13 29.74
CA SER A 22 -17.36 12.72 28.47
C SER A 22 -18.03 11.70 27.54
N THR A 23 -19.10 12.11 26.87
CA THR A 23 -19.60 11.36 25.71
C THR A 23 -18.55 11.41 24.60
N PRO A 24 -18.52 10.43 23.68
CA PRO A 24 -17.61 10.46 22.53
C PRO A 24 -17.74 11.76 21.71
N GLU A 25 -18.97 12.28 21.57
CA GLU A 25 -19.28 13.50 20.83
C GLU A 25 -18.67 14.75 21.51
N LEU A 26 -18.83 14.90 22.83
CA LEU A 26 -18.22 15.99 23.58
C LEU A 26 -16.68 15.94 23.53
N THR A 27 -16.10 14.74 23.53
CA THR A 27 -14.66 14.53 23.44
C THR A 27 -14.12 14.98 22.08
N LEU A 28 -14.79 14.63 20.98
CA LEU A 28 -14.42 15.08 19.63
C LEU A 28 -14.53 16.60 19.47
N THR A 29 -15.59 17.19 20.03
CA THR A 29 -15.79 18.65 19.99
C THR A 29 -14.71 19.38 20.80
N ARG A 30 -14.35 18.89 21.98
CA ARG A 30 -13.25 19.47 22.77
C ARG A 30 -11.90 19.31 22.08
N PHE A 31 -11.65 18.17 21.44
CA PHE A 31 -10.45 17.94 20.65
C PHE A 31 -10.35 18.89 19.45
N SER A 32 -11.45 19.12 18.73
CA SER A 32 -11.45 20.04 17.59
C SER A 32 -11.20 21.49 18.00
N PHE A 33 -11.79 21.95 19.12
CA PHE A 33 -11.49 23.27 19.68
C PHE A 33 -10.03 23.38 20.12
N TRP A 34 -9.50 22.37 20.79
CA TRP A 34 -8.11 22.34 21.26
C TRP A 34 -7.08 22.42 20.12
N LEU A 35 -7.37 21.83 18.96
CA LEU A 35 -6.53 21.98 17.76
C LEU A 35 -6.52 23.40 17.19
N GLY A 36 -7.60 24.16 17.42
CA GLY A 36 -7.74 25.55 17.03
C GLY A 36 -7.08 26.56 17.98
N ASP A 37 -6.71 26.12 19.20
CA ASP A 37 -6.06 27.00 20.18
C ASP A 37 -4.75 27.57 19.63
N MET A 38 -4.54 28.86 19.89
CA MET A 38 -3.33 29.58 19.47
C MET A 38 -2.17 29.25 20.41
N VAL A 39 -1.12 28.66 19.86
CA VAL A 39 0.09 28.25 20.59
C VAL A 39 1.28 29.07 20.04
N PRO A 40 2.24 29.47 20.90
CA PRO A 40 3.46 30.10 20.42
C PRO A 40 4.18 29.17 19.45
N ASP A 41 4.54 29.69 18.29
CA ASP A 41 5.29 28.94 17.29
C ASP A 41 6.68 28.59 17.84
N THR A 42 7.06 27.32 17.71
CA THR A 42 8.40 26.83 18.04
C THR A 42 9.44 27.27 17.01
N LYS A 43 9.02 27.57 15.78
CA LYS A 43 9.90 27.97 14.66
C LYS A 43 10.09 29.48 14.55
N ASN A 44 9.08 30.29 14.88
CA ASN A 44 9.14 31.75 14.82
C ASN A 44 8.74 32.39 16.17
N PRO A 45 9.71 32.83 16.99
CA PRO A 45 9.40 33.46 18.27
C PRO A 45 8.65 34.79 18.05
N GLY A 46 7.39 34.85 18.46
CA GLY A 46 6.54 36.05 18.38
C GLY A 46 5.29 35.90 17.52
N GLN A 47 5.17 34.82 16.74
CA GLN A 47 3.94 34.51 16.01
C GLN A 47 3.14 33.43 16.76
N GLN A 48 1.83 33.66 16.89
CA GLN A 48 0.91 32.67 17.42
C GLN A 48 0.28 31.93 16.23
N MET A 49 0.35 30.60 16.24
CA MET A 49 -0.27 29.76 15.22
C MET A 49 -1.24 28.76 15.87
N PRO A 50 -2.28 28.31 15.14
CA PRO A 50 -3.14 27.26 15.62
C PRO A 50 -2.32 26.01 15.94
N ARG A 51 -2.62 25.34 17.05
CA ARG A 51 -1.95 24.11 17.50
C ARG A 51 -1.89 23.05 16.40
N LEU A 52 -2.91 22.98 15.54
CA LEU A 52 -2.94 22.12 14.36
C LEU A 52 -1.65 22.18 13.52
N MET A 53 -1.05 23.36 13.38
CA MET A 53 0.15 23.56 12.55
C MET A 53 1.38 22.82 13.09
N ASN A 54 1.43 22.50 14.39
CA ASN A 54 2.50 21.72 14.99
C ASN A 54 2.47 20.24 14.57
N PHE A 55 1.30 19.75 14.13
CA PHE A 55 1.09 18.35 13.74
C PHE A 55 1.05 18.17 12.22
N ILE A 56 1.37 19.21 11.44
CA ILE A 56 1.48 19.11 9.99
C ILE A 56 2.93 18.73 9.65
N GLU A 57 3.08 17.53 9.11
CA GLU A 57 4.34 17.02 8.59
C GLU A 57 4.39 17.21 7.08
N GLU A 58 5.55 17.61 6.57
CA GLU A 58 5.81 17.59 5.13
C GLU A 58 6.28 16.19 4.76
N LYS A 59 5.40 15.43 4.10
CA LYS A 59 5.75 14.12 3.54
C LYS A 59 6.00 14.27 2.05
N ASP A 60 7.23 13.91 1.67
CA ASP A 60 7.62 13.71 0.28
C ASP A 60 7.22 12.30 -0.12
N PHE A 61 6.05 12.19 -0.73
CA PHE A 61 5.71 11.03 -1.54
C PHE A 61 6.50 11.13 -2.84
N ALA A 62 7.82 10.95 -2.77
CA ALA A 62 8.57 10.54 -3.95
C ALA A 62 7.89 9.25 -4.44
N PRO A 63 7.49 9.15 -5.72
CA PRO A 63 7.15 7.87 -6.31
C PRO A 63 8.37 6.99 -6.04
N THR A 64 8.23 5.97 -5.20
CA THR A 64 9.24 4.93 -5.11
C THR A 64 9.52 4.51 -6.54
N PRO A 65 10.78 4.53 -7.01
CA PRO A 65 11.10 4.04 -8.34
C PRO A 65 10.43 2.68 -8.47
N LEU A 66 9.61 2.56 -9.52
CA LEU A 66 9.02 1.30 -9.94
C LEU A 66 10.14 0.28 -9.91
N VAL A 67 9.89 -0.79 -9.14
CA VAL A 67 10.66 -2.01 -9.02
C VAL A 67 11.58 -2.21 -10.22
N ASP A 68 12.90 -2.21 -10.01
CA ASP A 68 13.78 -2.91 -10.94
C ASP A 68 13.29 -4.35 -11.00
N ASP A 69 12.75 -4.75 -12.16
CA ASP A 69 12.02 -6.00 -12.43
C ASP A 69 12.78 -7.29 -12.08
N ASP A 70 14.04 -7.21 -11.64
CA ASP A 70 14.92 -8.36 -11.43
C ASP A 70 14.92 -8.93 -10.01
N THR A 71 14.33 -8.25 -9.01
CA THR A 71 14.29 -8.79 -7.64
C THR A 71 12.93 -8.62 -6.97
N PHE A 72 12.09 -9.65 -7.11
CA PHE A 72 10.82 -9.74 -6.40
C PHE A 72 11.05 -9.85 -4.87
N VAL A 73 10.74 -8.78 -4.14
CA VAL A 73 10.69 -8.80 -2.67
C VAL A 73 9.23 -8.75 -2.24
N PRO A 74 8.67 -9.86 -1.68
CA PRO A 74 7.29 -9.88 -1.25
C PRO A 74 7.11 -8.94 -0.05
N THR A 75 6.43 -7.81 -0.26
CA THR A 75 5.93 -6.99 0.84
C THR A 75 4.85 -7.78 1.58
N GLY A 76 4.88 -7.74 2.92
CA GLY A 76 4.18 -8.64 3.85
C GLY A 76 2.65 -8.76 3.76
N ALA A 77 2.02 -8.20 2.72
CA ALA A 77 0.66 -8.53 2.28
C ALA A 77 0.60 -9.86 1.49
N MET A 78 1.71 -10.36 0.94
CA MET A 78 1.80 -11.76 0.47
C MET A 78 2.11 -12.70 1.62
N LYS A 79 1.14 -12.90 2.51
CA LYS A 79 1.05 -14.20 3.18
C LYS A 79 0.71 -15.21 2.09
N THR A 80 1.73 -15.90 1.60
CA THR A 80 1.66 -17.25 1.03
C THR A 80 0.23 -17.69 0.69
N ILE A 81 -0.30 -17.25 -0.45
CA ILE A 81 -1.38 -17.98 -1.13
C ILE A 81 -0.70 -19.17 -1.83
N GLY A 82 0.04 -19.97 -1.06
CA GLY A 82 0.68 -21.20 -1.50
C GLY A 82 -0.30 -22.36 -1.42
N GLY A 83 -1.49 -22.20 -2.03
CA GLY A 83 -2.52 -23.24 -1.93
C GLY A 83 -3.80 -23.10 -2.74
N LEU A 84 -3.98 -22.09 -3.61
CA LEU A 84 -5.26 -21.97 -4.35
C LEU A 84 -5.17 -21.96 -5.89
N TYR A 85 -3.99 -21.83 -6.49
CA TYR A 85 -3.82 -22.11 -7.91
C TYR A 85 -2.69 -23.10 -8.13
N GLY A 86 -3.01 -24.15 -8.89
CA GLY A 86 -2.30 -25.41 -8.95
C GLY A 86 -0.80 -25.30 -9.14
N SER A 87 -0.11 -26.16 -8.42
CA SER A 87 1.28 -26.54 -8.65
C SER A 87 1.50 -26.82 -10.14
N VAL A 88 2.10 -25.86 -10.84
CA VAL A 88 2.81 -26.14 -12.08
C VAL A 88 4.11 -26.83 -11.66
N ASN A 89 4.03 -28.14 -11.44
CA ASN A 89 5.20 -28.97 -11.61
C ASN A 89 5.58 -28.84 -13.08
N VAL A 90 6.65 -28.08 -13.35
CA VAL A 90 7.32 -28.10 -14.66
C VAL A 90 7.91 -29.50 -14.80
N PRO A 91 7.38 -30.39 -15.67
CA PRO A 91 8.10 -31.58 -16.03
C PRO A 91 9.08 -31.15 -17.12
N THR A 92 10.35 -31.10 -16.74
CA THR A 92 11.48 -31.01 -17.65
C THR A 92 11.57 -32.32 -18.44
N GLU A 93 10.70 -32.51 -19.43
CA GLU A 93 10.75 -33.68 -20.33
C GLU A 93 10.64 -33.18 -21.78
N THR A 94 11.77 -33.31 -22.46
CA THR A 94 12.15 -32.76 -23.76
C THR A 94 11.41 -33.42 -24.91
N SER A 95 10.15 -33.08 -25.10
CA SER A 95 9.47 -33.35 -26.36
C SER A 95 8.51 -32.20 -26.70
N SER A 96 8.82 -31.51 -27.79
CA SER A 96 8.05 -30.37 -28.29
C SER A 96 7.58 -30.69 -29.71
N LYS A 97 6.28 -30.55 -29.96
CA LYS A 97 5.71 -30.62 -31.32
C LYS A 97 5.66 -29.23 -31.92
N TYR A 98 5.65 -29.16 -33.24
CA TYR A 98 5.49 -27.89 -33.95
C TYR A 98 4.07 -27.81 -34.50
N CYS A 99 3.50 -26.60 -34.48
CA CYS A 99 2.20 -26.36 -35.07
C CYS A 99 2.27 -26.58 -36.59
N GLN A 100 1.38 -27.41 -37.14
CA GLN A 100 1.38 -27.70 -38.58
C GLN A 100 0.95 -26.49 -39.44
N GLU A 101 0.23 -25.52 -38.86
CA GLU A 101 -0.28 -24.35 -39.58
C GLU A 101 0.67 -23.15 -39.50
N CYS A 102 1.24 -22.85 -38.32
CA CYS A 102 2.05 -21.65 -38.10
C CYS A 102 3.51 -21.93 -37.73
N GLY A 103 3.90 -23.19 -37.56
CA GLY A 103 5.27 -23.60 -37.23
C GLY A 103 5.72 -23.29 -35.79
N SER A 104 4.86 -22.72 -34.95
CA SER A 104 5.21 -22.38 -33.57
C SER A 104 5.50 -23.62 -32.73
N LYS A 105 6.49 -23.51 -31.84
CA LYS A 105 6.89 -24.60 -30.93
C LYS A 105 5.87 -24.76 -29.82
N LEU A 106 5.27 -25.94 -29.71
CA LEU A 106 4.26 -26.29 -28.73
C LEU A 106 4.72 -27.50 -27.89
N SER A 107 4.16 -27.63 -26.69
CA SER A 107 4.34 -28.83 -25.87
C SER A 107 3.57 -30.01 -26.50
N LEU A 108 4.07 -31.25 -26.37
CA LEU A 108 3.39 -32.44 -26.92
C LEU A 108 1.92 -32.56 -26.44
N VAL A 109 1.63 -32.09 -25.24
CA VAL A 109 0.30 -32.18 -24.61
C VAL A 109 -0.65 -31.07 -25.07
N ALA A 110 -0.15 -30.05 -25.79
CA ALA A 110 -0.98 -28.93 -26.23
C ALA A 110 -1.97 -29.37 -27.32
N LYS A 111 -3.27 -29.32 -27.04
CA LYS A 111 -4.35 -29.61 -28.00
C LYS A 111 -4.61 -28.46 -28.98
N PHE A 112 -4.15 -27.26 -28.65
CA PHE A 112 -4.39 -26.04 -29.41
C PHE A 112 -3.10 -25.23 -29.48
N CYS A 113 -2.88 -24.53 -30.59
CA CYS A 113 -1.79 -23.59 -30.73
C CYS A 113 -2.10 -22.28 -30.00
N THR A 114 -1.19 -21.80 -29.17
CA THR A 114 -1.35 -20.53 -28.44
C THR A 114 -1.21 -19.30 -29.33
N GLU A 115 -0.56 -19.45 -30.50
CA GLU A 115 -0.27 -18.34 -31.40
C GLU A 115 -1.35 -18.17 -32.48
N CYS A 116 -1.76 -19.27 -33.12
CA CYS A 116 -2.73 -19.23 -34.23
C CYS A 116 -4.10 -19.81 -33.87
N GLY A 117 -4.27 -20.41 -32.69
CA GLY A 117 -5.53 -21.00 -32.25
C GLY A 117 -5.90 -22.34 -32.92
N ALA A 118 -5.07 -22.85 -33.84
CA ALA A 118 -5.36 -24.09 -34.55
C ALA A 118 -5.29 -25.33 -33.65
N ASN A 119 -6.21 -26.28 -33.84
CA ASN A 119 -6.23 -27.56 -33.14
C ASN A 119 -5.03 -28.42 -33.58
N GLN A 120 -4.42 -29.14 -32.65
CA GLN A 120 -3.21 -29.95 -32.84
C GLN A 120 -3.46 -31.43 -32.49
N ASP A 121 -4.70 -31.90 -32.73
CA ASP A 121 -5.10 -33.31 -32.64
C ASP A 121 -4.39 -34.15 -33.71
#